data_AF-A0A953LTF9-F1
#
_entry.id   AF-A0A953LTF9-F1
#
_cell.length_a   1.000
_cell.length_b   1.000
_cell.length_c   1.000
_cell.angle_alpha   90.00
_cell.angle_beta   90.00
_cell.angle_gamma   90.00
#
_symmetry.space_group_name_H-M   'P 1'
#
loop_
_entity.id
_entity.type
_entity.pdbx_description
1 polymer ?
#
loop_
_entity_poly.entity_id
_entity_poly.type
_entity_poly.pdbx_seq_one_letter_code
_entity_poly.pdbx_strand_id
1 'polypeptide(L)'
;MSMGTGRALPAHWVRGFAIAVICLFAAGCATIERVAYTQQEQTLAVVPGFPDARVWADDPAVALRSIAAGVGVTKQPTILALSGGGADGAFGAGLLTGWSARGNRPQFSIVTGASAGA
;
A
#
# COMPACT_ATOMS: atom_id res chain seq x y z
N MET A 1 -35.64 18.74 -49.34
CA MET A 1 -34.67 17.63 -49.38
C MET A 1 -34.26 17.33 -47.95
N SER A 2 -34.39 16.06 -47.57
CA SER A 2 -34.52 15.55 -46.19
C SER A 2 -33.28 15.79 -45.32
N MET A 3 -33.47 16.33 -44.11
CA MET A 3 -32.49 16.33 -43.03
C MET A 3 -32.26 14.87 -42.58
N GLY A 4 -31.02 14.38 -42.77
CA GLY A 4 -30.62 13.06 -42.35
C GLY A 4 -30.70 12.90 -40.82
N THR A 5 -31.62 12.07 -40.37
CA THR A 5 -31.73 11.63 -38.97
C THR A 5 -30.46 10.88 -38.56
N GLY A 6 -29.68 11.44 -37.64
CA GLY A 6 -28.55 10.77 -37.02
C GLY A 6 -29.03 9.49 -36.33
N ARG A 7 -28.52 8.33 -36.77
CA ARG A 7 -28.86 7.03 -36.16
C ARG A 7 -28.28 7.01 -34.75
N ALA A 8 -29.15 7.04 -33.75
CA ALA A 8 -28.75 6.82 -32.36
C ALA A 8 -28.07 5.45 -32.25
N LEU A 9 -26.92 5.40 -31.58
CA LEU A 9 -26.18 4.16 -31.37
C LEU A 9 -27.03 3.17 -30.55
N PRO A 10 -27.00 1.86 -30.86
CA PRO A 10 -27.79 0.88 -30.13
C PRO A 10 -27.31 0.79 -28.67
N ALA A 11 -28.23 0.63 -27.72
CA ALA A 11 -27.91 0.61 -26.29
C ALA A 11 -26.86 -0.44 -25.87
N HIS A 12 -26.73 -1.55 -26.60
CA HIS A 12 -25.70 -2.57 -26.34
C HIS A 12 -24.28 -2.11 -26.73
N TRP A 13 -24.14 -1.22 -27.71
CA TRP A 13 -22.85 -0.60 -28.05
C TRP A 13 -22.40 0.36 -26.96
N VAL A 14 -23.33 1.16 -26.43
CA VAL A 14 -23.05 2.08 -25.31
C VAL A 14 -22.66 1.30 -24.05
N ARG A 15 -23.37 0.20 -23.74
CA ARG A 15 -23.03 -0.69 -22.62
C ARG A 15 -21.69 -1.38 -22.82
N GLY A 16 -21.41 -1.91 -24.01
CA GLY A 16 -20.12 -2.55 -24.32
C GLY A 16 -18.95 -1.58 -24.21
N PHE A 17 -19.11 -0.36 -24.73
CA PHE A 17 -18.11 0.70 -24.61
C PHE A 17 -17.87 1.10 -23.15
N ALA A 18 -18.95 1.30 -22.37
CA ALA A 18 -18.83 1.61 -20.95
C ALA A 18 -18.10 0.50 -20.16
N ILE A 19 -18.40 -0.77 -20.44
CA ILE A 19 -17.69 -1.92 -19.83
C ILE A 19 -16.21 -1.89 -20.21
N ALA A 20 -15.88 -1.68 -21.48
CA ALA A 20 -14.49 -1.63 -21.95
C ALA A 20 -13.70 -0.49 -21.27
N VAL A 21 -14.31 0.69 -21.12
CA VAL A 21 -13.71 1.82 -20.42
C VAL A 21 -13.50 1.51 -18.94
N ILE A 22 -14.49 0.90 -18.26
CA ILE A 22 -14.36 0.50 -16.85
C ILE A 22 -13.23 -0.52 -16.67
N CYS A 23 -13.14 -1.53 -17.55
CA CYS A 23 -12.07 -2.52 -17.50
C CYS A 23 -10.68 -1.89 -17.72
N LEU A 24 -10.58 -0.89 -18.61
CA LEU A 24 -9.33 -0.18 -18.86
C LEU A 24 -8.86 0.60 -17.62
N PHE A 25 -9.76 1.30 -16.94
CA PHE A 25 -9.43 2.02 -15.70
C PHE A 25 -9.12 1.07 -14.53
N ALA A 26 -9.73 -0.11 -14.48
CA ALA A 26 -9.47 -1.12 -13.45
C ALA A 26 -8.10 -1.82 -13.61
N ALA A 27 -7.51 -1.83 -14.81
CA ALA A 27 -6.26 -2.54 -15.09
C ALA A 27 -4.99 -1.81 -14.59
N GLY A 28 -5.10 -0.56 -14.12
CA GLY A 28 -3.93 0.26 -13.75
C GLY A 28 -3.07 -0.33 -12.61
N CYS A 29 -3.67 -1.07 -11.67
CA CYS A 29 -2.98 -1.58 -10.48
C CYS A 29 -2.04 -2.79 -10.73
N ALA A 30 -2.06 -3.39 -11.92
CA ALA A 30 -1.32 -4.63 -12.22
C ALA A 30 -0.12 -4.44 -13.17
N THR A 31 0.23 -3.20 -13.53
CA THR A 31 1.18 -2.91 -14.60
C THR A 31 2.66 -2.94 -14.19
N ILE A 32 2.96 -2.96 -12.88
CA ILE A 32 4.34 -3.04 -12.38
C ILE A 32 4.68 -4.50 -12.08
N GLU A 33 5.57 -5.08 -12.88
CA GLU A 33 6.11 -6.42 -12.67
C GLU A 33 6.96 -6.45 -11.39
N ARG A 34 6.64 -7.38 -10.48
CA ARG A 34 7.48 -7.63 -9.31
C ARG A 34 8.61 -8.56 -9.71
N VAL A 35 9.84 -8.23 -9.31
CA VAL A 35 10.96 -9.17 -9.40
C VAL A 35 10.61 -10.41 -8.60
N ALA A 36 10.61 -11.57 -9.24
CA ALA A 36 10.36 -12.84 -8.57
C ALA A 36 11.48 -13.12 -7.57
N TYR A 37 11.12 -13.62 -6.39
CA TYR A 37 12.06 -14.03 -5.35
C TYR A 37 11.62 -15.35 -4.73
N THR A 38 12.59 -16.12 -4.25
CA THR A 38 12.39 -17.37 -3.53
C THR A 38 12.05 -17.10 -2.06
N GLN A 39 11.43 -18.07 -1.39
CA GLN A 39 11.18 -17.97 0.07
C GLN A 39 12.47 -17.80 0.89
N GLN A 40 13.59 -18.38 0.41
CA GLN A 40 14.88 -18.24 1.08
C GLN A 40 15.39 -16.80 0.97
N GLU A 41 15.30 -16.18 -0.21
CA GLU A 41 15.65 -14.77 -0.39
C GLU A 41 14.77 -13.85 0.45
N GLN A 42 13.46 -14.14 0.58
CA GLN A 42 12.58 -13.37 1.45
C GLN A 42 12.98 -13.46 2.92
N THR A 43 13.41 -14.64 3.39
CA THR A 43 13.84 -14.85 4.77
C THR A 43 15.16 -14.13 5.08
N LEU A 44 16.03 -13.98 4.07
CA LEU A 44 17.31 -13.28 4.19
C LEU A 44 17.21 -11.76 3.95
N ALA A 45 16.06 -11.26 3.50
CA ALA A 45 15.88 -9.85 3.21
C ALA A 45 15.87 -9.02 4.49
N VAL A 46 16.92 -8.21 4.70
CA VAL A 46 17.06 -7.29 5.83
C VAL A 46 17.22 -5.86 5.31
N VAL A 47 16.61 -4.89 6.00
CA VAL A 47 16.81 -3.47 5.70
C VAL A 47 18.15 -3.02 6.30
N PRO A 48 19.13 -2.57 5.51
CA PRO A 48 20.41 -2.13 6.03
C PRO A 48 20.24 -1.03 7.09
N GLY A 49 20.90 -1.20 8.25
CA GLY A 49 20.80 -0.27 9.38
C GLY A 49 19.55 -0.41 10.25
N PHE A 50 18.58 -1.24 9.84
CA PHE A 50 17.36 -1.54 10.61
C PHE A 50 17.20 -3.07 10.77
N PRO A 51 18.11 -3.73 11.53
CA PRO A 51 17.94 -5.14 11.85
C PRO A 51 16.59 -5.35 12.56
N ASP A 52 15.96 -6.49 12.31
CA ASP A 52 14.65 -6.88 12.86
C ASP A 52 13.45 -6.00 12.48
N ALA A 53 13.59 -5.06 11.54
CA ALA A 53 12.45 -4.27 11.05
C ALA A 53 11.41 -5.14 10.32
N ARG A 54 11.82 -6.30 9.80
CA ARG A 54 10.95 -7.29 9.16
C ARG A 54 10.63 -8.40 10.15
N VAL A 55 9.38 -8.46 10.58
CA VAL A 55 8.82 -9.55 11.37
C VAL A 55 7.36 -9.73 10.99
N TRP A 56 6.87 -10.96 11.02
CA TRP A 56 5.46 -11.23 10.73
C TRP A 56 4.58 -10.83 11.91
N ALA A 57 3.39 -10.31 11.64
CA ALA A 57 2.49 -9.82 12.70
C ALA A 57 1.99 -10.93 13.65
N ASP A 58 2.00 -12.17 13.18
CA ASP A 58 1.64 -13.38 13.93
C ASP A 58 2.85 -14.06 14.60
N ASP A 59 4.07 -13.53 14.42
CA ASP A 59 5.25 -14.04 15.10
C ASP A 59 5.17 -13.70 16.61
N PRO A 60 5.30 -14.69 17.51
CA PRO A 60 5.28 -14.45 18.95
C PRO A 60 6.36 -13.47 19.43
N ALA A 61 7.44 -13.30 18.68
CA ALA A 61 8.47 -12.30 18.97
C ALA A 61 7.92 -10.86 18.96
N VAL A 62 6.86 -10.57 18.19
CA VAL A 62 6.23 -9.24 18.15
C VAL A 62 5.62 -8.86 19.50
N ALA A 63 4.91 -9.81 20.12
CA ALA A 63 4.29 -9.60 21.42
C ALA A 63 5.34 -9.31 22.50
N LEU A 64 6.42 -10.11 22.53
CA LEU A 64 7.51 -9.92 23.47
C LEU A 64 8.22 -8.57 23.26
N ARG A 65 8.50 -8.19 22.00
CA ARG A 65 9.11 -6.90 21.65
C ARG A 65 8.21 -5.72 22.03
N SER A 66 6.90 -5.83 21.83
CA SER A 66 5.94 -4.78 22.18
C SER A 66 5.92 -4.54 23.70
N ILE A 67 5.96 -5.62 24.49
CA ILE A 67 6.06 -5.54 25.95
C ILE A 67 7.39 -4.91 26.37
N ALA A 68 8.51 -5.37 25.81
CA ALA A 68 9.84 -4.84 26.11
C ALA A 68 9.98 -3.35 25.72
N ALA A 69 9.32 -2.92 24.64
CA ALA A 69 9.24 -1.53 24.21
C ALA A 69 8.22 -0.69 25.01
N GLY A 70 7.53 -1.26 26.00
CA GLY A 70 6.58 -0.56 26.86
C GLY A 70 5.29 -0.13 26.13
N VAL A 71 4.99 -0.73 24.98
CA VAL A 71 3.81 -0.40 24.17
C VAL A 71 2.55 -0.78 24.94
N GLY A 72 1.68 0.20 25.23
CA GLY A 72 0.43 -0.01 25.95
C GLY A 72 0.55 -0.11 27.48
N VAL A 73 1.74 0.06 28.06
CA VAL A 73 1.97 -0.07 29.52
C VAL A 73 1.53 1.19 30.28
N THR A 74 1.71 2.38 29.71
CA THR A 74 1.42 3.66 30.39
C THR A 74 0.47 4.59 29.62
N LYS A 75 0.32 4.38 28.30
CA LYS A 75 -0.55 5.17 27.42
C LYS A 75 -1.02 4.32 26.24
N GLN A 76 -2.18 4.66 25.68
CA GLN A 76 -2.65 4.05 24.42
C GLN A 76 -1.59 4.23 23.33
N PRO A 77 -1.20 3.15 22.61
CA PRO A 77 -0.18 3.23 21.58
C PRO A 77 -0.69 4.06 20.40
N THR A 78 0.19 4.91 19.86
CA THR A 78 -0.09 5.60 18.60
C THR A 78 0.42 4.73 17.46
N ILE A 79 -0.48 4.32 16.55
CA ILE A 79 -0.18 3.33 15.52
C ILE A 79 -0.25 3.99 14.14
N LEU A 80 0.79 3.78 13.33
CA LEU A 80 0.77 4.10 11.89
C LEU A 80 0.66 2.79 11.10
N ALA A 81 -0.46 2.63 10.37
CA ALA A 81 -0.66 1.51 9.46
C ALA A 81 -0.46 1.98 8.02
N LEU A 82 0.52 1.42 7.32
CA LEU A 82 0.83 1.70 5.93
C LEU A 82 0.28 0.57 5.05
N SER A 83 -0.80 0.83 4.32
CA SER A 83 -1.23 -0.07 3.26
C SER A 83 -0.32 0.09 2.04
N GLY A 84 0.00 -1.02 1.40
CA GLY A 84 0.85 -1.00 0.21
C GLY A 84 0.20 -0.35 -1.00
N GLY A 85 1.01 0.38 -1.76
CA GLY A 85 0.69 0.90 -3.09
C GLY A 85 1.85 0.66 -4.05
N GLY A 86 1.80 -0.44 -4.81
CA GLY A 86 2.79 -0.76 -5.85
C GLY A 86 4.23 -1.01 -5.35
N ALA A 87 5.18 -1.26 -6.25
CA ALA A 87 6.58 -1.53 -5.88
C ALA A 87 7.28 -0.32 -5.22
N ASP A 88 6.72 0.87 -5.36
CA ASP A 88 7.30 2.13 -4.91
C ASP A 88 6.50 2.73 -3.74
N GLY A 89 6.70 2.26 -2.52
CA GLY A 89 6.15 2.85 -1.27
C GLY A 89 6.51 4.33 -1.03
N ALA A 90 6.98 5.04 -2.06
CA ALA A 90 7.30 6.46 -2.16
C ALA A 90 6.21 7.38 -1.57
N PHE A 91 4.93 7.01 -1.67
CA PHE A 91 3.87 7.80 -1.04
C PHE A 91 4.03 7.87 0.49
N GLY A 92 4.25 6.72 1.14
CA GLY A 92 4.46 6.66 2.60
C GLY A 92 5.73 7.39 3.01
N ALA A 93 6.82 7.20 2.27
CA ALA A 93 8.08 7.90 2.52
C ALA A 93 7.96 9.42 2.35
N GLY A 94 7.26 9.88 1.31
CA GLY A 94 6.99 11.30 1.05
C GLY A 94 6.10 11.92 2.14
N LEU A 95 5.08 11.21 2.59
CA LEU A 95 4.21 11.64 3.70
C LEU A 95 5.00 11.81 5.01
N LEU A 96 5.85 10.84 5.36
CA LEU A 96 6.70 10.92 6.55
C LEU A 96 7.74 12.06 6.45
N THR A 97 8.31 12.26 5.26
CA THR A 97 9.24 13.36 4.97
C THR A 97 8.54 14.71 5.09
N GLY A 98 7.36 14.87 4.50
CA GLY A 98 6.57 16.09 4.56
C GLY A 98 6.14 16.45 5.99
N TRP A 99 5.70 15.48 6.78
CA TRP A 99 5.42 15.70 8.21
C TRP A 99 6.66 16.12 9.00
N SER A 100 7.81 15.53 8.69
CA SER A 100 9.07 15.90 9.33
C SER A 100 9.46 17.33 8.96
N ALA A 101 9.36 17.70 7.68
CA ALA A 101 9.62 19.06 7.20
C ALA A 101 8.66 20.09 7.81
N ARG A 102 7.40 19.73 8.02
CA ARG A 102 6.41 20.57 8.72
C ARG A 102 6.68 20.69 10.22
N GLY A 103 7.53 19.83 10.79
CA GLY A 103 7.93 19.86 12.20
C GLY A 103 6.90 19.27 13.17
N ASN A 104 5.84 18.63 12.67
CA ASN A 104 4.74 18.12 13.50
C ASN A 104 4.44 16.64 13.28
N ARG A 105 5.44 15.86 12.84
CA ARG A 105 5.30 14.41 12.71
C ARG A 105 4.96 13.78 14.06
N PRO A 106 3.85 13.03 14.19
CA PRO A 106 3.55 12.31 15.40
C PRO A 106 4.63 11.27 15.72
N GLN A 107 4.86 11.02 17.01
CA GLN A 107 5.65 9.88 17.47
C GLN A 107 4.76 8.65 17.48
N PHE A 108 5.18 7.59 16.78
CA PHE A 108 4.42 6.35 16.67
C PHE A 108 5.07 5.28 17.57
N SER A 109 4.23 4.59 18.35
CA SER A 109 4.63 3.44 19.16
C SER A 109 4.74 2.17 18.32
N ILE A 110 3.92 2.05 17.29
CA ILE A 110 3.92 0.92 16.35
C ILE A 110 3.80 1.48 14.92
N VAL A 111 4.61 0.95 14.01
CA VAL A 111 4.43 1.12 12.57
C VAL A 111 4.25 -0.28 11.97
N THR A 112 3.20 -0.48 11.18
CA THR A 112 2.91 -1.75 10.51
C THR A 112 2.64 -1.53 9.03
N GLY A 113 2.93 -2.56 8.23
CA GLY A 113 2.82 -2.55 6.78
C GLY A 113 2.07 -3.78 6.26
N ALA A 114 1.34 -3.63 5.15
CA ALA A 114 0.76 -4.77 4.44
C ALA A 114 1.04 -4.70 2.93
N SER A 115 1.31 -5.86 2.31
CA SER A 115 1.67 -5.98 0.89
C SER A 115 2.89 -5.13 0.54
N ALA A 116 2.74 -4.12 -0.30
CA ALA A 116 3.81 -3.17 -0.62
C ALA A 116 4.16 -2.18 0.50
N GLY A 117 3.37 -2.13 1.58
CA GLY A 117 3.61 -1.25 2.72
C GLY A 117 4.55 -1.87 3.77
N ALA A 118 4.93 -3.15 3.61
CA ALA A 118 5.81 -3.92 4.48
C ALA A 118 7.19 -4.15 3.81
#